data_AF-A0AAD7HMS2-F1
#
_entry.id   AF-A0AAD7HMS2-F1
#
_cell.length_a   1.000
_cell.length_b   1.000
_cell.length_c   1.000
_cell.angle_alpha   90.00
_cell.angle_beta   90.00
_cell.angle_gamma   90.00
#
_symmetry.space_group_name_H-M   'P 1'
#
loop_
_entity.id
_entity.type
_entity.pdbx_description
1 polymer ?
#
loop_
_entity_poly.entity_id
_entity_poly.type
_entity_poly.pdbx_seq_one_letter_code
_entity_poly.pdbx_strand_id
1 'polypeptide(L)'
;DLFADRLELVDKKRVRKVLFFWHYLRVSNEKHRRALTHILLSGHALASERMMWAEWYRPESIPERWRLCRFCKVCIEDPVHALFGCKHAPLLDIRRVFFAQLFQTLPEMK
;
A
#
# COMPACT_ATOMS: atom_id res chain seq x y z
N ASP A 1 9.68 -3.27 -18.97
CA ASP A 1 8.45 -3.55 -18.20
C ASP A 1 8.75 -4.73 -17.26
N LEU A 2 9.08 -4.45 -16.00
CA LEU A 2 9.81 -5.36 -15.09
C LEU A 2 9.08 -6.67 -14.75
N PHE A 3 7.80 -6.81 -15.12
CA PHE A 3 6.97 -7.96 -14.80
C PHE A 3 6.43 -8.71 -16.02
N ALA A 4 6.68 -8.22 -17.24
CA ALA A 4 6.18 -8.84 -18.47
C ALA A 4 6.75 -10.26 -18.67
N ASP A 5 7.99 -10.50 -18.22
CA ASP A 5 8.72 -11.75 -18.46
C ASP A 5 8.72 -12.72 -17.26
N ARG A 6 7.93 -12.44 -16.22
CA ARG A 6 7.86 -13.32 -15.05
C ARG A 6 7.09 -14.60 -15.40
N LEU A 7 7.76 -15.74 -15.27
CA LEU A 7 7.19 -17.07 -15.44
C LEU A 7 6.95 -17.71 -14.07
N GLU A 8 5.77 -18.26 -13.85
CA GLU A 8 5.43 -19.04 -12.66
C GLU A 8 5.53 -20.53 -12.97
N LEU A 9 6.00 -21.33 -12.01
CA LEU A 9 6.02 -22.78 -12.13
C LEU A 9 4.66 -23.34 -11.70
N VAL A 10 3.90 -23.86 -12.66
CA VAL A 10 2.65 -24.59 -12.44
C VAL A 10 2.83 -25.97 -13.04
N ASP A 11 2.68 -27.03 -12.23
CA ASP A 11 2.84 -28.43 -12.65
C ASP A 11 4.11 -28.70 -13.48
N LYS A 12 5.26 -28.21 -12.97
CA LYS A 12 6.59 -28.30 -13.62
C LYS A 12 6.69 -27.60 -14.98
N LYS A 13 5.67 -26.85 -15.41
CA LYS A 13 5.71 -26.00 -16.61
C LYS A 13 5.86 -24.54 -16.20
N ARG A 14 6.67 -23.80 -16.95
CA ARG A 14 6.78 -22.34 -16.81
C ARG A 14 5.63 -21.70 -17.58
N VAL A 15 4.71 -21.07 -16.87
CA VAL A 15 3.53 -20.43 -17.47
C VAL A 15 3.58 -18.93 -17.18
N ARG A 16 3.24 -18.10 -18.17
CA ARG A 16 2.97 -16.67 -17.94
C ARG A 16 1.63 -16.52 -17.23
N LYS A 17 1.62 -16.55 -15.90
CA LYS A 17 0.47 -16.10 -15.11
C LYS A 17 0.58 -14.59 -14.91
N VAL A 18 0.06 -13.83 -15.87
CA VAL A 18 0.02 -12.35 -15.81
C VAL A 18 -1.05 -11.86 -14.82
N LEU A 19 -1.78 -12.75 -14.14
CA LEU A 19 -3.15 -12.48 -13.69
C LEU A 19 -3.32 -12.12 -12.20
N PHE A 20 -2.35 -12.33 -11.31
CA PHE A 20 -2.55 -12.01 -9.88
C PHE A 20 -2.50 -10.50 -9.59
N PHE A 21 -1.80 -9.73 -10.44
CA PHE A 21 -1.67 -8.27 -10.36
C PHE A 21 -2.83 -7.50 -11.02
N TRP A 22 -3.91 -8.17 -11.42
CA TRP A 22 -4.98 -7.52 -12.18
C TRP A 22 -5.92 -6.65 -11.33
N HIS A 23 -6.10 -6.95 -10.05
CA HIS A 23 -7.13 -6.25 -9.26
C HIS A 23 -6.86 -4.75 -9.15
N TYR A 24 -5.60 -4.33 -8.95
CA TYR A 24 -5.28 -2.89 -8.94
C TYR A 24 -5.34 -2.27 -10.34
N LEU A 25 -5.11 -3.05 -11.41
CA LEU A 25 -5.23 -2.57 -12.79
C LEU A 25 -6.69 -2.35 -13.22
N ARG A 26 -7.66 -3.02 -12.59
CA ARG A 26 -9.10 -2.80 -12.79
C ARG A 26 -9.61 -1.48 -12.21
N VAL A 27 -8.79 -0.78 -11.43
CA VAL A 27 -9.16 0.54 -10.90
C VAL A 27 -9.15 1.56 -12.04
N SER A 28 -10.35 2.05 -12.36
CA SER A 28 -10.59 2.97 -13.47
C SER A 28 -9.83 4.29 -13.31
N ASN A 29 -9.85 4.84 -12.11
CA ASN A 29 -9.15 6.08 -11.78
C ASN A 29 -7.63 5.87 -11.79
N GLU A 30 -6.94 6.55 -12.71
CA GLU A 30 -5.49 6.45 -12.87
C GLU A 30 -4.71 6.81 -11.59
N LYS A 31 -5.12 7.85 -10.87
CA LYS A 31 -4.45 8.29 -9.65
C LYS A 31 -4.54 7.22 -8.56
N HIS A 32 -5.71 6.59 -8.41
CA HIS A 32 -5.91 5.51 -7.45
C HIS A 32 -5.12 4.26 -7.85
N ARG A 33 -5.14 3.89 -9.13
CA ARG A 33 -4.35 2.78 -9.65
C ARG A 33 -2.86 2.98 -9.38
N ARG A 34 -2.33 4.17 -9.69
CA ARG A 34 -0.92 4.51 -9.41
C ARG A 34 -0.60 4.45 -7.92
N ALA A 35 -1.46 5.00 -7.07
CA ALA A 35 -1.27 4.94 -5.61
C ALA A 35 -1.24 3.48 -5.10
N LEU A 36 -2.15 2.62 -5.57
CA LEU A 36 -2.16 1.20 -5.23
C LEU A 36 -0.91 0.48 -5.73
N THR A 37 -0.45 0.77 -6.95
CA THR A 37 0.82 0.23 -7.46
C THR A 37 1.99 0.61 -6.56
N HIS A 38 2.08 1.88 -6.13
CA HIS A 38 3.12 2.32 -5.19
C HIS A 38 3.01 1.60 -3.84
N ILE A 39 1.80 1.35 -3.34
CA ILE A 39 1.60 0.57 -2.11
C ILE A 39 2.07 -0.87 -2.27
N LEU A 40 1.64 -1.55 -3.34
CA LEU A 40 1.93 -2.97 -3.57
C LEU A 40 3.39 -3.27 -3.92
N LEU A 41 4.06 -2.32 -4.58
CA LEU A 41 5.45 -2.47 -5.02
C LEU A 41 6.43 -1.72 -4.10
N SER A 42 6.03 -1.39 -2.87
CA SER A 42 6.87 -0.66 -1.90
C SER A 42 7.44 0.66 -2.41
N GLY A 43 6.81 1.25 -3.43
CA GLY A 43 7.20 2.54 -4.03
C GLY A 43 6.56 3.74 -3.33
N HIS A 44 6.06 3.59 -2.11
CA HIS A 44 5.31 4.62 -1.38
C HIS A 44 6.19 5.41 -0.40
N ALA A 45 5.70 6.58 0.02
CA ALA A 45 6.45 7.51 0.87
C ALA A 45 6.32 7.28 2.39
N LEU A 46 5.69 6.18 2.82
CA LEU A 46 5.51 5.83 4.23
C LEU A 46 6.83 5.38 4.87
N ALA A 47 6.94 5.57 6.19
CA ALA A 47 8.16 5.31 6.94
C ALA A 47 8.61 3.86 6.87
N SER A 48 7.68 2.88 6.83
CA SER A 48 8.02 1.45 6.72
C SER A 48 8.99 1.17 5.57
N GLU A 49 8.82 1.86 4.44
CA GLU A 49 9.67 1.75 3.25
C GLU A 49 10.74 2.83 3.20
N ARG A 50 10.37 4.12 3.29
CA ARG A 50 11.35 5.22 3.09
C ARG A 50 12.48 5.21 4.11
N MET A 51 12.18 4.84 5.35
CA MET A 51 13.19 4.80 6.41
C MET A 51 13.93 3.46 6.47
N MET A 52 13.57 2.49 5.62
CA MET A 52 14.31 1.25 5.46
C MET A 52 15.60 1.47 4.67
N TRP A 53 15.54 2.28 3.60
CA TRP A 53 16.65 2.50 2.69
C TRP A 53 17.71 3.41 3.30
N ALA A 54 18.98 3.01 3.21
CA ALA A 54 20.10 3.92 3.45
C ALA A 54 20.09 5.02 2.38
N GLU A 55 20.31 6.26 2.80
CA GLU A 55 20.41 7.42 1.92
C GLU A 55 21.78 8.07 2.10
N TRP A 56 22.21 8.91 1.16
CA TRP A 56 23.56 9.49 1.19
C TRP A 56 23.86 10.25 2.49
N TYR A 57 22.87 10.98 3.02
CA TYR A 57 22.97 11.70 4.29
C TYR A 57 22.55 10.85 5.51
N ARG A 58 22.10 9.61 5.29
CA ARG A 58 21.66 8.68 6.33
C ARG A 58 22.09 7.25 5.96
N PRO A 59 23.36 6.90 6.18
CA PRO A 59 23.94 5.64 5.69
C PRO A 59 23.32 4.39 6.35
N GLU A 60 22.63 4.56 7.48
CA GLU A 60 22.02 3.45 8.23
C GLU A 60 20.50 3.38 8.04
N SER A 61 19.97 2.15 7.97
CA SER A 61 18.53 1.88 8.03
C SER A 61 17.98 2.29 9.39
N ILE A 62 16.81 2.93 9.45
CA ILE A 62 16.14 3.19 10.72
C ILE A 62 15.54 1.87 11.21
N PRO A 63 15.80 1.43 12.46
CA PRO A 63 15.19 0.22 12.99
C PRO A 63 13.67 0.33 12.99
N GLU A 64 12.98 -0.77 12.71
CA GLU A 64 11.52 -0.80 12.50
C GLU A 64 10.72 -0.10 13.61
N ARG A 65 11.08 -0.34 14.88
CA ARG A 65 10.45 0.28 16.06
C ARG A 65 10.46 1.81 16.07
N TRP A 66 11.34 2.45 15.29
CA TRP A 66 11.47 3.90 15.19
C TRP A 66 10.81 4.49 13.94
N ARG A 67 10.27 3.66 13.03
CA ARG A 67 9.59 4.10 11.80
C ARG A 67 8.15 4.54 12.10
N LEU A 68 8.00 5.46 13.03
CA LEU A 68 6.71 5.87 13.59
C LEU A 68 5.83 6.62 12.57
N CYS A 69 4.53 6.39 12.65
CA CYS A 69 3.50 7.05 11.86
C CYS A 69 3.59 8.57 11.93
N ARG A 70 3.60 9.25 10.77
CA ARG A 70 3.69 10.71 10.73
C ARG A 70 2.50 11.42 11.36
N PHE A 71 1.37 10.72 11.47
CA PHE A 71 0.13 11.25 12.01
C PHE A 71 0.01 11.01 13.52
N CYS A 72 0.09 9.75 13.97
CA CYS A 72 -0.12 9.43 15.38
C CYS A 72 1.16 9.39 16.22
N LYS A 73 2.34 9.22 15.61
CA LYS A 73 3.64 9.11 16.30
C LYS A 73 3.73 7.96 17.33
N VAL A 74 2.79 7.01 17.31
CA VAL A 74 2.72 5.89 18.27
C VAL A 74 3.01 4.55 17.60
N CYS A 75 2.32 4.23 16.51
CA CYS A 75 2.50 2.97 15.77
C CYS A 75 3.51 3.11 14.63
N ILE A 76 3.98 1.99 14.09
CA ILE A 76 4.78 1.95 12.85
C ILE A 76 3.95 2.50 11.66
N GLU A 77 4.59 3.25 10.77
CA GLU A 77 3.96 3.78 9.55
C GLU A 77 4.00 2.77 8.40
N ASP A 78 3.12 1.78 8.43
CA ASP A 78 2.85 0.90 7.28
C ASP A 78 1.56 1.32 6.54
N PRO A 79 1.30 0.79 5.32
CA PRO A 79 0.09 1.11 4.57
C PRO A 79 -1.22 0.80 5.30
N VAL A 80 -1.27 -0.29 6.07
CA VAL A 80 -2.49 -0.72 6.78
C VAL A 80 -2.79 0.26 7.90
N HIS A 81 -1.78 0.61 8.70
CA HIS A 81 -1.90 1.61 9.75
C HIS A 81 -2.26 2.98 9.15
N ALA A 82 -1.51 3.48 8.18
CA ALA A 82 -1.72 4.83 7.64
C ALA A 82 -3.11 5.00 7.00
N LEU A 83 -3.59 3.99 6.27
CA LEU A 83 -4.86 4.07 5.54
C LEU A 83 -6.08 3.65 6.36
N PHE A 84 -5.95 2.64 7.22
CA PHE A 84 -7.09 1.99 7.86
C PHE A 84 -7.04 1.99 9.39
N GLY A 85 -5.87 2.08 10.01
CA GLY A 85 -5.71 1.93 11.46
C GLY A 85 -5.50 3.23 12.26
N CYS A 86 -4.89 4.25 11.66
CA CYS A 86 -4.39 5.42 12.36
C CYS A 86 -5.51 6.22 13.01
N LYS A 87 -5.44 6.53 14.30
CA LYS A 87 -6.51 7.25 15.02
C LYS A 87 -6.37 8.79 15.01
N HIS A 88 -5.58 9.34 14.08
CA HIS A 88 -5.47 10.79 13.95
C HIS A 88 -6.81 11.37 13.47
N ALA A 89 -7.32 12.39 14.18
CA ALA A 89 -8.69 12.89 14.00
C ALA A 89 -9.04 13.24 12.54
N PRO A 90 -8.23 14.02 11.79
CA PRO A 90 -8.48 14.26 10.37
C PRO A 90 -8.64 13.00 9.50
N LEU A 91 -7.92 11.91 9.80
CA LEU A 91 -8.03 10.65 9.05
C LEU A 91 -9.26 9.84 9.44
N LEU A 92 -9.76 10.02 10.67
CA LEU A 92 -11.02 9.40 11.09
C LEU A 92 -12.19 10.00 10.32
N ASP A 93 -12.21 11.33 10.16
CA ASP A 93 -13.28 12.03 9.43
C ASP A 93 -13.34 11.61 7.96
N ILE A 94 -12.18 11.60 7.29
CA ILE A 94 -12.09 11.17 5.88
C ILE A 94 -12.54 9.71 5.72
N ARG A 95 -12.07 8.81 6.59
CA ARG A 95 -12.50 7.40 6.53
C ARG A 95 -13.98 7.24 6.81
N ARG A 96 -14.54 7.97 7.77
CA ARG A 96 -15.96 7.89 8.10
C ARG A 96 -16.80 8.25 6.87
N VAL A 97 -16.46 9.33 6.17
CA VAL A 97 -17.14 9.74 4.93
C VAL A 97 -16.97 8.67 3.85
N PHE A 98 -15.74 8.20 3.64
CA PHE A 98 -15.45 7.17 2.64
C PHE A 98 -16.23 5.87 2.89
N PHE A 99 -16.17 5.33 4.10
CA PHE A 99 -16.87 4.08 4.43
C PHE A 99 -18.39 4.24 4.39
N ALA A 100 -18.92 5.39 4.79
CA ALA A 100 -20.34 5.67 4.62
C ALA A 100 -20.77 5.61 3.15
N GLN A 101 -19.99 6.20 2.24
CA GLN A 101 -20.24 6.14 0.80
C GLN A 101 -20.03 4.74 0.23
N LEU A 102 -18.98 4.03 0.69
CA LEU A 102 -18.67 2.68 0.26
C LEU A 102 -19.82 1.73 0.59
N PHE A 103 -20.30 1.73 1.84
CA PHE A 103 -21.37 0.83 2.27
C PHE A 103 -22.74 1.19 1.69
N GLN A 104 -22.94 2.43 1.24
CA GLN A 104 -24.12 2.80 0.46
C GLN A 104 -24.04 2.26 -0.99
N THR A 105 -22.83 2.19 -1.55
CA THR A 105 -22.61 1.78 -2.94
C THR A 105 -22.47 0.26 -3.09
N LEU A 106 -21.83 -0.39 -2.11
CA LEU A 106 -21.50 -1.82 -2.06
C LEU A 106 -21.89 -2.38 -0.67
N PRO A 107 -23.20 -2.63 -0.43
CA PRO A 107 -23.69 -3.08 0.86
C PRO A 107 -23.09 -4.42 1.35
N GLU A 108 -22.66 -5.27 0.43
CA GLU A 108 -22.01 -6.56 0.70
C GLU A 108 -20.63 -6.43 1.38
N MET A 109 -20.04 -5.23 1.37
CA MET A 109 -18.75 -4.95 1.99
C MET A 109 -18.87 -4.44 3.45
N LYS A 110 -20.08 -4.28 3.98
CA LYS A 110 -20.33 -3.82 5.36
C LYS A 110 -19.97 -4.90 6.38
#